data_AF-A0A7L4NPC1-F1
#
_entry.id   AF-A0A7L4NPC1-F1
#
_cell.length_a   1.000
_cell.length_b   1.000
_cell.length_c   1.000
_cell.angle_alpha   90.00
_cell.angle_beta   90.00
_cell.angle_gamma   90.00
#
_symmetry.space_group_name_H-M   'P 1'
#
loop_
_entity.id
_entity.type
_entity.pdbx_description
1 polymer ?
#
loop_
_entity_poly.entity_id
_entity_poly.type
_entity_poly.pdbx_seq_one_letter_code
_entity_poly.pdbx_strand_id
1 'polypeptide(L)'
;EFSVDSFQIILDSLLFYYDYSETPMSEHFHPTVIGESMYGDFEAAFDHLQNKLIATKNPEEIRGGGLLKYSNLLVRDFRPMDEDEIKTLERYMCSRFFIDFPDILEQQRKLETYLQNHFSKEERSKYDYLMILRRVVKESTVCLMGHERRQTLNLISLLALKVLAEQNIIPNATTVTCYYQPAPYVSDANFSNYYLANAPVLYSQPYPTWLPCN
;
A
#
# COMPACT_ATOMS: atom_id res chain seq x y z
N GLU A 1 7.58 -5.56 -16.36
CA GLU A 1 6.53 -4.58 -15.99
C GLU A 1 5.15 -5.12 -16.38
N PHE A 2 4.06 -4.40 -16.14
CA PHE A 2 2.74 -4.82 -16.60
C PHE A 2 2.48 -4.25 -18.00
N SER A 3 1.58 -4.86 -18.75
CA SER A 3 1.20 -4.33 -20.07
C SER A 3 0.66 -2.89 -20.00
N VAL A 4 -0.14 -2.59 -18.98
CA VAL A 4 -0.83 -1.30 -18.81
C VAL A 4 0.09 -0.12 -18.49
N ASP A 5 1.33 -0.36 -18.04
CA ASP A 5 2.35 0.67 -17.79
C ASP A 5 3.51 0.65 -18.79
N SER A 6 3.35 -0.04 -19.92
CA SER A 6 4.43 -0.27 -20.90
C SER A 6 4.42 0.65 -22.13
N PHE A 7 3.53 1.63 -22.19
CA PHE A 7 3.40 2.53 -23.34
C PHE A 7 4.47 3.62 -23.33
N GLN A 8 5.10 3.85 -24.49
CA GLN A 8 6.00 4.97 -24.75
C GLN A 8 5.50 5.73 -25.97
N ILE A 9 5.51 7.05 -25.91
CA ILE A 9 5.06 7.91 -27.00
C ILE A 9 6.27 8.68 -27.52
N ILE A 10 6.57 8.53 -28.81
CA ILE A 10 7.68 9.23 -29.47
C ILE A 10 7.24 10.68 -29.72
N LEU A 11 7.95 11.64 -29.13
CA LEU A 11 7.55 13.04 -29.13
C LEU A 11 8.18 13.86 -30.27
N ASP A 12 9.11 13.30 -31.03
CA ASP A 12 9.89 14.01 -32.05
C ASP A 12 9.00 14.77 -33.06
N SER A 13 7.98 14.12 -33.60
CA SER A 13 7.03 14.73 -34.55
C SER A 13 6.22 15.87 -33.91
N LEU A 14 5.91 15.76 -32.62
CA LEU A 14 5.19 16.78 -31.87
C LEU A 14 6.09 17.98 -31.54
N LEU A 15 7.33 17.73 -31.13
CA LEU A 15 8.32 18.77 -30.86
C LEU A 15 8.65 19.54 -32.15
N PHE A 16 8.89 18.84 -33.25
CA PHE A 16 9.13 19.46 -34.55
C PHE A 16 7.94 20.34 -35.00
N TYR A 17 6.71 19.89 -34.74
CA TYR A 17 5.53 20.71 -35.02
C TYR A 17 5.56 22.03 -34.23
N TYR A 18 5.88 22.00 -32.94
CA TYR A 18 5.95 23.22 -32.12
C TYR A 18 7.09 24.16 -32.51
N ASP A 19 8.21 23.62 -32.99
CA ASP A 19 9.37 24.43 -33.39
C ASP A 19 9.15 25.19 -34.71
N TYR A 20 8.33 24.65 -35.61
CA TYR A 20 8.22 25.16 -36.99
C TYR A 20 6.80 25.58 -37.43
N SER A 21 5.75 25.24 -36.69
CA SER A 21 4.37 25.60 -37.02
C SER A 21 3.88 26.76 -36.17
N GLU A 22 3.54 27.88 -36.79
CA GLU A 22 2.83 28.99 -36.13
C GLU A 22 1.33 28.71 -35.97
N THR A 23 0.81 27.71 -36.68
CA THR A 23 -0.60 27.34 -36.65
C THR A 23 -0.93 26.44 -35.45
N PRO A 24 -1.98 26.74 -34.68
CA PRO A 24 -2.40 25.87 -33.58
C PRO A 24 -2.91 24.53 -34.12
N MET A 25 -2.68 23.45 -33.37
CA MET A 25 -3.19 22.12 -33.75
C MET A 25 -4.72 22.11 -33.77
N SER A 26 -5.27 21.36 -34.73
CA SER A 26 -6.69 21.08 -34.86
C SER A 26 -6.90 19.62 -35.28
N GLU A 27 -8.14 19.12 -35.20
CA GLU A 27 -8.48 17.76 -35.65
C GLU A 27 -8.09 17.48 -37.11
N HIS A 28 -8.11 18.50 -37.97
CA HIS A 28 -7.73 18.36 -39.37
C HIS A 28 -6.27 18.75 -39.65
N PHE A 29 -5.55 19.22 -38.64
CA PHE A 29 -4.17 19.67 -38.78
C PHE A 29 -3.39 19.40 -37.49
N HIS A 30 -2.77 18.23 -37.43
CA HIS A 30 -1.91 17.79 -36.33
C HIS A 30 -0.81 16.87 -36.87
N PRO A 31 0.36 16.78 -36.19
CA PRO A 31 1.39 15.83 -36.58
C PRO A 31 0.91 14.39 -36.34
N THR A 32 1.46 13.45 -37.09
CA THR A 32 1.35 12.02 -36.78
C THR A 32 2.27 11.70 -35.61
N VAL A 33 1.75 11.12 -34.54
CA VAL A 33 2.50 10.70 -33.35
C VAL A 33 2.48 9.18 -33.27
N ILE A 34 3.62 8.58 -32.93
CA ILE A 34 3.77 7.12 -32.84
C ILE A 34 3.84 6.72 -31.37
N GLY A 35 3.03 5.72 -31.01
CA GLY A 35 3.08 5.04 -29.72
C GLY A 35 3.67 3.63 -29.88
N GLU A 36 4.51 3.24 -28.94
CA GLU A 36 5.11 1.91 -28.86
C GLU A 36 4.76 1.26 -27.52
N SER A 37 4.81 -0.08 -27.49
CA SER A 37 4.53 -0.88 -26.30
C SER A 37 5.75 -1.72 -25.95
N MET A 38 6.35 -1.47 -24.78
CA MET A 38 7.48 -2.26 -24.27
C MET A 38 7.05 -3.66 -23.81
N TYR A 39 5.75 -3.93 -23.75
CA TYR A 39 5.18 -5.27 -23.60
C TYR A 39 5.26 -6.10 -24.90
N GLY A 40 5.64 -5.47 -26.01
CA GLY A 40 5.86 -6.07 -27.32
C GLY A 40 4.69 -5.85 -28.27
N ASP A 41 3.50 -6.38 -27.94
CA ASP A 41 2.31 -6.19 -28.77
C ASP A 41 1.53 -4.97 -28.29
N PHE A 42 1.41 -3.96 -29.15
CA PHE A 42 0.72 -2.71 -28.86
C PHE A 42 -0.80 -2.92 -28.72
N GLU A 43 -1.42 -3.63 -29.66
CA GLU A 43 -2.86 -3.85 -29.68
C GLU A 43 -3.31 -4.68 -28.48
N ALA A 44 -2.54 -5.72 -28.13
CA ALA A 44 -2.81 -6.50 -26.93
C ALA A 44 -2.69 -5.68 -25.64
N ALA A 45 -1.63 -4.88 -25.50
CA ALA A 45 -1.48 -4.00 -24.33
C ALA A 45 -2.60 -2.95 -24.26
N PHE A 46 -3.02 -2.43 -25.42
CA PHE A 46 -4.11 -1.46 -25.53
C PHE A 46 -5.46 -2.08 -25.14
N ASP A 47 -5.74 -3.32 -25.59
CA ASP A 47 -6.91 -4.08 -25.15
C ASP A 47 -6.90 -4.30 -23.62
N HIS A 48 -5.75 -4.67 -23.05
CA HIS A 48 -5.63 -4.81 -21.59
C HIS A 48 -5.93 -3.50 -20.86
N LEU A 49 -5.50 -2.36 -21.40
CA LEU A 49 -5.79 -1.05 -20.81
C LEU A 49 -7.29 -0.73 -20.90
N GLN A 50 -7.94 -0.98 -22.04
CA GLN A 50 -9.37 -0.75 -22.23
C GLN A 50 -10.23 -1.63 -21.32
N ASN A 51 -9.84 -2.90 -21.17
CA ASN A 51 -10.58 -3.91 -20.41
C ASN A 51 -10.15 -4.03 -18.94
N LYS A 52 -9.23 -3.17 -18.49
CA LYS A 52 -8.64 -3.18 -17.14
C LYS A 52 -8.04 -4.55 -16.75
N LEU A 53 -7.23 -5.13 -17.61
CA LEU A 53 -6.61 -6.44 -17.40
C LEU A 53 -5.17 -6.30 -16.87
N ILE A 54 -4.79 -7.17 -15.93
CA ILE A 54 -3.43 -7.29 -15.41
C ILE A 54 -2.76 -8.47 -16.11
N ALA A 55 -1.76 -8.16 -16.93
CA ALA A 55 -0.95 -9.14 -17.63
C ALA A 55 0.53 -8.73 -17.65
N THR A 56 1.42 -9.71 -17.58
CA THR A 56 2.87 -9.57 -17.70
C THR A 56 3.45 -10.74 -18.50
N LYS A 57 4.48 -10.50 -19.32
CA LYS A 57 5.18 -11.56 -20.08
C LYS A 57 6.48 -12.00 -19.41
N ASN A 58 7.10 -11.10 -18.65
CA ASN A 58 8.41 -11.28 -18.04
C ASN A 58 8.29 -11.20 -16.51
N PRO A 59 7.66 -12.19 -15.85
CA PRO A 59 7.51 -12.19 -14.40
C PRO A 59 8.87 -12.13 -13.67
N GLU A 60 9.94 -12.67 -14.26
CA GLU A 60 11.30 -12.70 -13.73
C GLU A 60 11.98 -11.33 -13.64
N GLU A 61 11.53 -10.36 -14.44
CA GLU A 61 12.04 -8.98 -14.41
C GLU A 61 11.36 -8.16 -13.30
N ILE A 62 10.28 -8.68 -12.71
CA ILE A 62 9.56 -8.00 -11.65
C ILE A 62 10.45 -7.97 -10.39
N ARG A 63 10.82 -6.76 -9.98
CA ARG A 63 11.48 -6.46 -8.70
C ARG A 63 10.46 -6.27 -7.58
N GLY A 64 10.90 -6.07 -6.34
CA GLY A 64 10.05 -5.97 -5.16
C GLY A 64 8.96 -4.89 -5.27
N GLY A 65 9.21 -3.81 -6.02
CA GLY A 65 8.19 -2.79 -6.31
C GLY A 65 6.98 -3.29 -7.11
N GLY A 66 7.09 -4.44 -7.77
CA GLY A 66 6.01 -5.06 -8.54
C GLY A 66 4.80 -5.42 -7.70
N LEU A 67 5.00 -5.89 -6.46
CA LEU A 67 3.91 -6.18 -5.52
C LEU A 67 3.07 -4.91 -5.21
N LEU A 68 3.76 -3.78 -5.05
CA LEU A 68 3.12 -2.49 -4.79
C LEU A 68 2.33 -2.02 -6.02
N LYS A 69 2.95 -2.07 -7.21
CA LYS A 69 2.28 -1.77 -8.48
C LYS A 69 1.05 -2.67 -8.69
N TYR A 70 1.17 -3.97 -8.46
CA TYR A 70 0.07 -4.94 -8.58
C TYR A 70 -1.11 -4.59 -7.66
N SER A 71 -0.83 -4.36 -6.37
CA SER A 71 -1.86 -3.98 -5.40
C SER A 71 -2.55 -2.66 -5.78
N ASN A 72 -1.80 -1.77 -6.44
CA ASN A 72 -2.30 -0.49 -6.93
C ASN A 72 -3.15 -0.61 -8.21
N LEU A 73 -2.94 -1.64 -9.02
CA LEU A 73 -3.83 -1.99 -10.13
C LEU A 73 -5.14 -2.57 -9.59
N LEU A 74 -5.07 -3.47 -8.62
CA LEU A 74 -6.23 -4.07 -7.98
C LEU A 74 -7.17 -3.03 -7.34
N VAL A 75 -6.63 -2.01 -6.65
CA VAL A 75 -7.46 -0.94 -6.05
C VAL A 75 -8.12 -0.04 -7.10
N ARG A 76 -7.63 -0.06 -8.36
CA ARG A 76 -8.22 0.67 -9.49
C ARG A 76 -9.16 -0.20 -10.35
N ASP A 77 -9.62 -1.31 -9.79
CA ASP A 77 -10.51 -2.30 -10.39
C ASP A 77 -9.90 -3.04 -11.60
N PHE A 78 -8.57 -3.09 -11.71
CA PHE A 78 -7.95 -3.98 -12.67
C PHE A 78 -8.04 -5.42 -12.17
N ARG A 79 -8.21 -6.36 -13.10
CA ARG A 79 -8.39 -7.79 -12.80
C ARG A 79 -7.34 -8.62 -13.51
N PRO A 80 -6.84 -9.69 -12.90
CA PRO A 80 -5.98 -10.64 -13.58
C PRO A 80 -6.64 -11.18 -14.85
N MET A 81 -5.86 -11.36 -15.91
CA MET A 81 -6.36 -12.03 -17.11
C MET A 81 -6.66 -13.51 -16.84
N ASP A 82 -5.82 -14.15 -16.02
CA ASP A 82 -5.93 -15.56 -15.63
C ASP A 82 -5.76 -15.70 -14.11
N GLU A 83 -6.76 -16.28 -13.44
CA GLU A 83 -6.81 -16.45 -11.98
C GLU A 83 -5.89 -17.56 -11.45
N ASP A 84 -5.50 -18.53 -12.29
CA ASP A 84 -4.56 -19.58 -11.90
C ASP A 84 -3.11 -19.10 -12.04
N GLU A 85 -2.80 -18.39 -13.13
CA GLU A 85 -1.47 -17.81 -13.36
C GLU A 85 -1.16 -16.72 -12.32
N ILE A 86 -2.15 -15.90 -11.95
CA ILE A 86 -1.92 -14.80 -11.02
C ILE A 86 -1.50 -15.28 -9.64
N LYS A 87 -1.99 -16.44 -9.17
CA LYS A 87 -1.56 -17.00 -7.88
C LYS A 87 -0.10 -17.41 -7.88
N THR A 88 0.43 -17.80 -9.02
CA THR A 88 1.88 -18.03 -9.18
C THR A 88 2.65 -16.72 -9.20
N LEU A 89 2.11 -15.71 -9.89
CA LEU A 89 2.71 -14.38 -9.96
C LEU A 89 2.73 -13.66 -8.60
N GLU A 90 1.66 -13.72 -7.82
CA GLU A 90 1.58 -13.14 -6.47
C GLU A 90 2.63 -13.75 -5.55
N ARG A 91 2.81 -15.08 -5.58
CA ARG A 91 3.86 -15.77 -4.80
C ARG A 91 5.26 -15.27 -5.18
N TYR A 92 5.50 -15.10 -6.48
CA TYR A 92 6.75 -14.56 -6.99
C TYR A 92 6.99 -13.11 -6.51
N MET A 93 5.99 -12.24 -6.67
CA MET A 93 6.05 -10.85 -6.23
C MET A 93 6.27 -10.70 -4.72
N CYS A 94 5.58 -11.49 -3.90
CA CYS A 94 5.80 -11.53 -2.46
C CYS A 94 7.22 -11.97 -2.13
N SER A 95 7.71 -13.06 -2.73
CA SER A 95 9.09 -13.52 -2.51
C SER A 95 10.10 -12.45 -2.90
N ARG A 96 9.92 -11.80 -4.06
CA ARG A 96 10.83 -10.77 -4.53
C ARG A 96 10.79 -9.51 -3.66
N PHE A 97 9.62 -9.14 -3.15
CA PHE A 97 9.48 -8.03 -2.20
C PHE A 97 10.32 -8.25 -0.93
N PHE A 98 10.28 -9.44 -0.34
CA PHE A 98 11.08 -9.74 0.84
C PHE A 98 12.59 -9.85 0.56
N ILE A 99 12.97 -10.33 -0.62
CA ILE A 99 14.38 -10.40 -1.04
C ILE A 99 14.95 -8.99 -1.27
N ASP A 100 14.20 -8.14 -1.97
CA ASP A 100 14.66 -6.80 -2.31
C ASP A 100 14.53 -5.82 -1.12
N PHE A 101 13.62 -6.07 -0.15
CA PHE A 101 13.41 -5.27 1.07
C PHE A 101 13.37 -6.16 2.32
N PRO A 102 14.53 -6.69 2.78
CA PRO A 102 14.57 -7.62 3.91
C PRO A 102 14.33 -6.94 5.27
N ASP A 103 14.65 -5.66 5.39
CA ASP A 103 14.50 -4.90 6.64
C ASP A 103 13.12 -4.24 6.78
N ILE A 104 12.55 -4.32 7.97
CA ILE A 104 11.19 -3.80 8.24
C ILE A 104 11.12 -2.27 8.15
N LEU A 105 12.19 -1.55 8.51
CA LEU A 105 12.22 -0.08 8.41
C LEU A 105 12.33 0.35 6.96
N GLU A 106 13.05 -0.40 6.13
CA GLU A 106 13.07 -0.19 4.68
C GLU A 106 11.69 -0.43 4.06
N GLN A 107 11.01 -1.52 4.42
CA GLN A 107 9.64 -1.77 3.98
C GLN A 107 8.69 -0.63 4.38
N GLN A 108 8.80 -0.14 5.62
CA GLN A 108 8.00 1.00 6.09
C GLN A 108 8.26 2.24 5.23
N ARG A 109 9.52 2.66 5.06
CA ARG A 109 9.87 3.84 4.24
C ARG A 109 9.35 3.69 2.82
N LYS A 110 9.46 2.49 2.24
CA LYS A 110 9.01 2.22 0.88
C LYS A 110 7.50 2.36 0.76
N LEU A 111 6.74 1.81 1.71
CA LEU A 111 5.28 1.92 1.74
C LEU A 111 4.82 3.37 1.96
N GLU A 112 5.40 4.08 2.92
CA GLU A 112 5.06 5.48 3.19
C GLU A 112 5.31 6.37 1.96
N THR A 113 6.46 6.20 1.31
CA THR A 113 6.80 6.93 0.09
C THR A 113 5.86 6.57 -1.07
N TYR A 114 5.51 5.28 -1.21
CA TYR A 114 4.56 4.84 -2.23
C TYR A 114 3.17 5.46 -2.02
N LEU A 115 2.69 5.46 -0.77
CA LEU A 115 1.40 6.08 -0.41
C LEU A 115 1.40 7.58 -0.68
N GLN A 116 2.48 8.28 -0.33
CA GLN A 116 2.61 9.72 -0.60
C GLN A 116 2.60 10.02 -2.10
N ASN A 117 3.32 9.23 -2.90
CA ASN A 117 3.45 9.48 -4.34
C ASN A 117 2.17 9.16 -5.11
N HIS A 118 1.51 8.04 -4.79
CA HIS A 118 0.38 7.54 -5.60
C HIS A 118 -1.00 7.92 -5.06
N PHE A 119 -1.10 8.37 -3.81
CA PHE A 119 -2.38 8.64 -3.14
C PHE A 119 -2.44 9.99 -2.42
N SER A 120 -1.54 10.94 -2.73
CA SER A 120 -1.53 12.28 -2.11
C SER A 120 -2.85 13.05 -2.19
N LYS A 121 -3.68 12.75 -3.21
CA LYS A 121 -5.00 13.39 -3.41
C LYS A 121 -6.17 12.43 -3.17
N GLU A 122 -5.89 11.18 -2.84
CA GLU A 122 -6.87 10.08 -2.77
C GLU A 122 -6.78 9.37 -1.42
N GLU A 123 -6.98 10.13 -0.34
CA GLU A 123 -6.82 9.62 1.03
C GLU A 123 -7.66 8.36 1.28
N ARG A 124 -8.93 8.36 0.85
CA ARG A 124 -9.84 7.21 1.03
C ARG A 124 -9.29 5.92 0.42
N SER A 125 -8.68 6.01 -0.77
CA SER A 125 -8.10 4.87 -1.49
C SER A 125 -6.84 4.30 -0.82
N LYS A 126 -6.15 5.07 0.06
CA LYS A 126 -4.98 4.56 0.80
C LYS A 126 -5.33 3.36 1.67
N TYR A 127 -6.47 3.42 2.36
CA TYR A 127 -6.91 2.33 3.23
C TYR A 127 -7.21 1.08 2.40
N ASP A 128 -7.99 1.22 1.33
CA ASP A 128 -8.35 0.12 0.44
C ASP A 128 -7.11 -0.53 -0.19
N TYR A 129 -6.15 0.28 -0.64
CA TYR A 129 -4.86 -0.19 -1.13
C TYR A 129 -4.10 -1.01 -0.07
N LEU A 130 -4.00 -0.50 1.17
CA LEU A 130 -3.33 -1.22 2.25
C LEU A 130 -4.03 -2.53 2.59
N MET A 131 -5.35 -2.57 2.54
CA MET A 131 -6.13 -3.79 2.77
C MET A 131 -5.94 -4.81 1.64
N ILE A 132 -5.86 -4.37 0.38
CA ILE A 132 -5.52 -5.22 -0.76
C ILE A 132 -4.11 -5.77 -0.62
N LEU A 133 -3.11 -4.92 -0.34
CA LEU A 133 -1.73 -5.36 -0.14
C LEU A 133 -1.63 -6.37 1.00
N ARG A 134 -2.32 -6.11 2.12
CA ARG A 134 -2.39 -7.02 3.27
C ARG A 134 -2.96 -8.39 2.88
N ARG A 135 -4.02 -8.40 2.07
CA ARG A 135 -4.64 -9.65 1.56
C ARG A 135 -3.65 -10.45 0.73
N VAL A 136 -3.02 -9.82 -0.27
CA VAL A 136 -2.07 -10.49 -1.16
C VAL A 136 -0.88 -11.04 -0.37
N VAL A 137 -0.29 -10.26 0.55
CA VAL A 137 0.80 -10.74 1.42
C VAL A 137 0.35 -11.90 2.30
N LYS A 138 -0.87 -11.86 2.86
CA LYS A 138 -1.39 -12.92 3.71
C LYS A 138 -1.59 -14.23 2.95
N GLU A 139 -2.19 -14.17 1.76
CA GLU A 139 -2.58 -15.33 0.97
C GLU A 139 -1.40 -15.95 0.20
N SER A 140 -0.48 -15.12 -0.29
CA SER A 140 0.51 -15.53 -1.30
C SER A 140 1.95 -15.59 -0.77
N THR A 141 2.17 -15.31 0.52
CA THR A 141 3.49 -15.53 1.14
C THR A 141 3.65 -16.98 1.62
N VAL A 142 4.69 -17.65 1.12
CA VAL A 142 5.04 -19.05 1.45
C VAL A 142 5.42 -19.21 2.92
N CYS A 143 5.10 -20.37 3.51
CA CYS A 143 5.25 -20.66 4.95
C CYS A 143 6.66 -20.47 5.52
N LEU A 144 7.70 -20.59 4.68
CA LEU A 144 9.10 -20.42 5.10
C LEU A 144 9.41 -19.00 5.60
N MET A 145 8.62 -17.99 5.20
CA MET A 145 8.78 -16.59 5.60
C MET A 145 7.74 -16.18 6.64
N GLY A 146 7.44 -17.06 7.59
CA GLY A 146 6.36 -16.84 8.55
C GLY A 146 6.61 -15.70 9.54
N HIS A 147 7.86 -15.36 9.84
CA HIS A 147 8.20 -14.25 10.74
C HIS A 147 8.07 -12.91 10.03
N GLU A 148 8.72 -12.79 8.88
CA GLU A 148 8.71 -11.65 7.97
C GLU A 148 7.28 -11.31 7.59
N ARG A 149 6.50 -12.32 7.20
CA ARG A 149 5.07 -12.17 6.91
C ARG A 149 4.30 -11.52 8.06
N ARG A 150 4.52 -11.97 9.31
CA ARG A 150 3.83 -11.41 10.48
C ARG A 150 4.25 -9.97 10.73
N GLN A 151 5.53 -9.65 10.63
CA GLN A 151 6.04 -8.28 10.80
C GLN A 151 5.45 -7.34 9.75
N THR A 152 5.46 -7.72 8.48
CA THR A 152 4.94 -6.91 7.38
C THR A 152 3.42 -6.76 7.46
N LEU A 153 2.67 -7.83 7.80
CA LEU A 153 1.23 -7.72 8.01
C LEU A 153 0.88 -6.78 9.18
N ASN A 154 1.67 -6.79 10.25
CA ASN A 154 1.50 -5.87 11.38
C ASN A 154 1.82 -4.42 10.97
N LEU A 155 2.91 -4.21 10.23
CA LEU A 155 3.28 -2.90 9.67
C LEU A 155 2.16 -2.34 8.79
N ILE A 156 1.63 -3.13 7.84
CA ILE A 156 0.53 -2.71 6.97
C ILE A 156 -0.71 -2.35 7.80
N SER A 157 -1.01 -3.12 8.85
CA SER A 157 -2.14 -2.86 9.73
C SER A 157 -1.98 -1.56 10.53
N LEU A 158 -0.77 -1.27 11.03
CA LEU A 158 -0.43 -0.01 11.70
C LEU A 158 -0.58 1.19 10.77
N LEU A 159 -0.08 1.08 9.53
CA LEU A 159 -0.25 2.13 8.51
C LEU A 159 -1.73 2.36 8.19
N ALA A 160 -2.53 1.29 8.07
CA ALA A 160 -3.96 1.40 7.81
C ALA A 160 -4.71 2.11 8.95
N LEU A 161 -4.36 1.81 10.21
CA LEU A 161 -4.91 2.50 11.38
C LEU A 161 -4.54 3.99 11.40
N LYS A 162 -3.29 4.32 11.05
CA LYS A 162 -2.83 5.71 10.93
C LYS A 162 -3.65 6.47 9.89
N VAL A 163 -3.86 5.88 8.71
CA VAL A 163 -4.69 6.46 7.64
C VAL A 163 -6.13 6.69 8.11
N LEU A 164 -6.73 5.73 8.83
CA LEU A 164 -8.09 5.90 9.38
C LEU A 164 -8.18 7.01 10.43
N ALA A 165 -7.15 7.17 11.27
CA ALA A 165 -7.07 8.23 12.27
C ALA A 165 -6.92 9.61 11.61
N GLU A 166 -6.08 9.73 10.59
CA GLU A 166 -5.90 10.97 9.81
C GLU A 166 -7.19 11.39 9.09
N GLN A 167 -8.02 10.43 8.69
CA GLN A 167 -9.32 10.68 8.07
C GLN A 167 -10.44 11.04 9.06
N ASN A 168 -10.16 11.10 10.37
CA ASN A 168 -11.15 11.30 11.45
C ASN A 168 -12.33 10.30 11.41
N ILE A 169 -12.13 9.10 10.83
CA ILE A 169 -13.15 8.04 10.81
C ILE A 169 -13.22 7.35 12.18
N ILE A 170 -12.09 7.31 12.90
CA ILE A 170 -12.06 6.85 14.29
C ILE A 170 -12.50 8.03 15.18
N PRO A 171 -13.58 7.89 15.97
CA PRO A 171 -13.99 8.95 16.87
C PRO A 171 -12.85 9.24 17.85
N ASN A 172 -12.45 10.50 17.91
CA ASN A 172 -11.43 10.97 18.84
C ASN A 172 -11.86 10.56 20.26
N ALA A 173 -11.09 9.72 20.95
CA ALA A 173 -11.49 9.19 22.26
C ALA A 173 -11.71 10.28 23.32
N THR A 174 -11.26 11.51 23.04
CA THR A 174 -11.52 12.71 23.85
C THR A 174 -12.97 13.20 23.81
N THR A 175 -13.74 12.85 22.78
CA THR A 175 -15.18 13.20 22.68
C THR A 175 -16.11 12.03 23.01
N VAL A 176 -15.56 10.84 23.27
CA VAL A 176 -16.34 9.68 23.69
C VAL A 176 -16.54 9.73 25.21
N THR A 177 -17.73 10.15 25.64
CA THR A 177 -18.14 10.01 27.04
C THR A 177 -18.52 8.56 27.31
N CYS A 178 -17.59 7.80 27.88
CA CYS A 178 -17.86 6.43 28.35
C CYS A 178 -18.58 6.49 29.69
N TYR A 179 -19.87 6.14 29.73
CA TYR A 179 -20.57 5.90 30.99
C TYR A 179 -20.17 4.51 31.51
N TYR A 180 -19.16 4.46 32.37
CA TYR A 180 -18.85 3.25 33.12
C TYR A 180 -19.81 3.14 34.31
N GLN A 181 -20.60 2.08 34.36
CA GLN A 181 -21.30 1.71 35.59
C GLN A 181 -20.27 1.06 36.53
N PRO A 182 -20.05 1.61 37.74
CA PRO A 182 -19.16 0.99 38.72
C PRO A 182 -19.62 -0.43 39.00
N ALA A 183 -18.66 -1.35 39.15
CA ALA A 183 -18.98 -2.71 39.51
C ALA A 183 -19.75 -2.74 40.87
N PRO A 184 -20.70 -3.66 41.08
CA PRO A 184 -21.63 -3.60 42.21
C PRO A 184 -21.00 -3.53 43.60
N TYR A 185 -19.76 -3.99 43.76
CA TYR A 185 -19.03 -3.97 45.04
C TYR A 185 -18.42 -2.60 45.38
N VAL A 186 -18.45 -1.63 44.45
CA VAL A 186 -17.89 -0.28 44.69
C VAL A 186 -18.78 0.55 45.62
N SER A 187 -20.03 0.15 45.84
CA SER A 187 -20.92 0.76 46.85
C SER A 187 -20.62 0.30 48.29
N ASP A 188 -19.73 -0.67 48.49
CA ASP A 188 -19.34 -1.10 49.83
C ASP A 188 -18.41 -0.06 50.47
N ALA A 189 -18.79 0.42 51.66
CA ALA A 189 -18.05 1.44 52.44
C ALA A 189 -16.59 1.04 52.80
N ASN A 190 -16.17 -0.17 52.46
CA ASN A 190 -14.84 -0.72 52.72
C ASN A 190 -13.90 -0.67 51.49
N PHE A 191 -14.34 -0.06 50.38
CA PHE A 191 -13.59 -0.02 49.12
C PHE A 191 -12.24 0.71 49.21
N SER A 192 -12.07 1.62 50.17
CA SER A 192 -10.84 2.41 50.37
C SER A 192 -9.60 1.60 50.74
N ASN A 193 -9.73 0.31 51.06
CA ASN A 193 -8.60 -0.53 51.50
C ASN A 193 -7.88 -1.27 50.36
N TYR A 194 -8.41 -1.25 49.14
CA TYR A 194 -7.81 -1.90 47.99
C TYR A 194 -7.59 -0.83 46.91
N TYR A 195 -6.32 -0.54 46.59
CA TYR A 195 -5.86 0.39 45.54
C TYR A 195 -5.76 1.89 45.90
N LEU A 196 -4.70 2.25 46.62
CA LEU A 196 -3.98 3.51 46.33
C LEU A 196 -2.88 3.20 45.30
N ALA A 197 -3.25 3.15 44.02
CA ALA A 197 -2.27 3.28 42.95
C ALA A 197 -2.02 4.78 42.74
N ASN A 198 -0.90 5.29 43.25
CA ASN A 198 -0.46 6.65 42.97
C ASN A 198 -0.36 6.84 41.44
N ALA A 199 -1.01 7.89 40.92
CA ALA A 199 -0.89 8.28 39.52
C ALA A 199 0.58 8.61 39.19
N PRO A 200 1.13 8.15 38.05
CA PRO A 200 2.47 8.53 37.66
C PRO A 200 2.47 9.99 37.20
N VAL A 201 3.18 10.82 37.97
CA VAL A 201 3.50 12.21 37.64
C VAL A 201 4.42 12.22 36.41
N LEU A 202 4.10 13.08 35.45
CA LEU A 202 4.80 13.24 34.18
C LEU A 202 6.19 13.90 34.39
N TYR A 203 7.24 13.12 34.67
CA TYR A 203 8.64 13.61 34.57
C TYR A 203 9.61 12.51 34.12
N SER A 204 10.05 12.64 32.87
CA SER A 204 11.44 12.60 32.41
C SER A 204 12.50 11.81 33.24
N GLN A 205 13.02 10.73 32.63
CA GLN A 205 14.38 10.13 32.70
C GLN A 205 14.51 8.68 33.24
N PRO A 206 15.52 7.91 32.73
CA PRO A 206 15.48 6.45 32.58
C PRO A 206 16.44 5.70 33.52
N TYR A 207 16.01 4.61 34.14
CA TYR A 207 16.92 3.59 34.70
C TYR A 207 16.29 2.18 34.68
N PRO A 208 17.12 1.12 34.67
CA PRO A 208 16.86 -0.12 33.94
C PRO A 208 16.15 -1.18 34.78
N THR A 209 15.27 -1.95 34.13
CA THR A 209 14.64 -3.14 34.71
C THR A 209 15.45 -4.39 34.40
N TRP A 210 16.27 -4.83 35.36
CA TRP A 210 16.61 -6.24 35.53
C TRP A 210 16.67 -6.53 37.02
N LEU A 211 15.93 -7.53 37.49
CA LEU A 211 16.35 -8.46 38.54
C LEU A 211 15.58 -9.78 38.37
N PRO A 212 16.22 -10.93 38.68
CA PRO A 212 15.79 -12.27 38.29
C PRO A 212 14.80 -12.90 39.28
N CYS A 213 14.08 -13.91 38.80
CA CYS A 213 13.20 -14.76 39.62
C CYS A 213 14.00 -15.74 40.49
N ASN A 214 13.57 -15.89 41.75
CA ASN A 214 13.80 -17.10 42.56
C ASN A 214 12.64 -18.08 42.34
#